data_AF-A0A962UUZ5-F1
#
_entry.id   AF-A0A962UUZ5-F1
#
_cell.length_a   1.000
_cell.length_b   1.000
_cell.length_c   1.000
_cell.angle_alpha   90.00
_cell.angle_beta   90.00
_cell.angle_gamma   90.00
#
_symmetry.space_group_name_H-M   'P 1'
#
loop_
_entity.id
_entity.type
_entity.pdbx_description
1 polymer ?
#
loop_
_entity_poly.entity_id
_entity_poly.type
_entity_poly.pdbx_seq_one_letter_code
_entity_poly.pdbx_strand_id
1 'polypeptide(L)'
;DLTLSEHTERLVALGGRVFQGHRAENVQDAELVVATAAAKDDNPEIAEAKRQGIPLISRAEMVQKLLADRDVIAVAGTHGKTTTSSMVALMAVRGELDPLVLIGGDMRDLGDANARDGAGRIAVVEADEYAEAFLQYSPRIGLITNVEADHLDYYGTAERLGQAFLAFSRRIRPDGIL
;
A
#
# COMPACT_ATOMS: atom_id res chain seq x y z
N ASP A 1 -18.43 -1.20 0.85
CA ASP A 1 -18.04 -0.02 1.65
C ASP A 1 -19.26 0.53 2.39
N LEU A 2 -19.09 1.14 3.56
CA LEU A 2 -20.21 1.76 4.29
C LEU A 2 -20.68 3.06 3.61
N THR A 3 -19.74 3.81 3.03
CA THR A 3 -19.99 5.09 2.37
C THR A 3 -19.43 5.05 0.96
N LEU A 4 -20.23 5.48 -0.01
CA LEU A 4 -19.75 5.68 -1.38
C LEU A 4 -18.93 6.97 -1.46
N SER A 5 -17.84 6.91 -2.21
CA SER A 5 -16.89 8.01 -2.41
C SER A 5 -16.42 8.07 -3.86
N GLU A 6 -15.70 9.13 -4.22
CA GLU A 6 -15.05 9.29 -5.52
C GLU A 6 -14.16 8.09 -5.88
N HIS A 7 -13.45 7.51 -4.90
CA HIS A 7 -12.66 6.30 -5.12
C HIS A 7 -13.52 5.09 -5.51
N THR A 8 -14.69 4.92 -4.89
CA THR A 8 -15.63 3.84 -5.26
C THR A 8 -16.25 4.05 -6.63
N GLU A 9 -16.58 5.30 -6.99
CA GLU A 9 -17.10 5.65 -8.31
C GLU A 9 -16.07 5.37 -9.41
N ARG A 10 -14.82 5.76 -9.17
CA ARG A 10 -13.70 5.46 -10.08
C ARG A 10 -13.50 3.96 -10.25
N LEU A 11 -13.56 3.19 -9.17
CA LEU A 11 -13.45 1.73 -9.24
C LEU A 11 -14.57 1.12 -10.09
N VAL A 12 -15.81 1.62 -9.96
CA VAL A 12 -16.93 1.22 -10.82
C VAL A 12 -16.68 1.60 -12.29
N ALA A 13 -16.16 2.80 -12.55
CA ALA A 13 -15.81 3.23 -13.91
C ALA A 13 -14.73 2.35 -14.57
N LEU A 14 -13.87 1.74 -13.76
CA LEU A 14 -12.86 0.76 -14.21
C LEU A 14 -13.42 -0.68 -14.33
N GLY A 15 -14.71 -0.89 -14.04
CA GLY A 15 -15.39 -2.18 -14.15
C GLY A 15 -15.49 -2.97 -12.84
N GLY A 16 -15.06 -2.40 -11.71
CA GLY A 16 -15.21 -3.01 -10.40
C GLY A 16 -16.67 -2.99 -9.92
N ARG A 17 -17.08 -4.04 -9.19
CA ARG A 17 -18.39 -4.09 -8.54
C ARG A 17 -18.28 -3.58 -7.11
N VAL A 18 -18.99 -2.51 -6.78
CA VAL A 18 -19.03 -1.94 -5.43
C VAL A 18 -20.39 -2.19 -4.80
N PHE A 19 -20.36 -2.63 -3.53
CA PHE A 19 -21.55 -2.78 -2.69
C PHE A 19 -21.54 -1.75 -1.57
N GLN A 20 -22.69 -1.15 -1.28
CA GLN A 20 -22.87 -0.31 -0.10
C GLN A 20 -23.39 -1.13 1.09
N GLY A 21 -22.71 -1.01 2.23
CA GLY A 21 -22.90 -1.84 3.43
C GLY A 21 -22.22 -3.21 3.33
N HIS A 22 -21.94 -3.81 4.48
CA HIS A 22 -21.39 -5.16 4.57
C HIS A 22 -22.49 -6.21 4.68
N ARG A 23 -22.50 -7.21 3.78
CA ARG A 23 -23.46 -8.32 3.78
C ARG A 23 -22.76 -9.60 3.35
N ALA A 24 -23.14 -10.74 3.95
CA ALA A 24 -22.60 -12.05 3.58
C ALA A 24 -22.73 -12.35 2.07
N GLU A 25 -23.80 -11.88 1.44
CA GLU A 25 -24.05 -12.06 -0.01
C GLU A 25 -22.98 -11.42 -0.90
N ASN A 26 -22.24 -10.42 -0.41
CA ASN A 26 -21.25 -9.70 -1.21
C ASN A 26 -20.03 -10.56 -1.59
N VAL A 27 -19.78 -11.68 -0.88
CA VAL A 27 -18.62 -12.58 -1.13
C VAL A 27 -18.97 -13.87 -1.89
N GLN A 28 -20.22 -14.05 -2.34
CA GLN A 28 -20.69 -15.34 -2.89
C GLN A 28 -19.87 -15.86 -4.08
N ASP A 29 -19.35 -14.98 -4.92
CA ASP A 29 -18.57 -15.35 -6.11
C ASP A 29 -17.07 -15.04 -5.96
N ALA A 30 -16.61 -14.74 -4.73
CA ALA A 30 -15.23 -14.34 -4.50
C ALA A 30 -14.30 -15.57 -4.43
N GLU A 31 -13.21 -15.54 -5.19
CA GLU A 31 -12.14 -16.55 -5.10
C GLU A 31 -11.11 -16.23 -3.98
N LEU A 32 -11.09 -14.98 -3.52
CA LEU A 32 -10.20 -14.46 -2.49
C LEU A 32 -10.84 -13.22 -1.85
N VAL A 33 -10.73 -13.10 -0.53
CA VAL A 33 -11.12 -11.89 0.20
C VAL A 33 -9.88 -11.18 0.72
N VAL A 34 -9.81 -9.86 0.51
CA VAL A 34 -8.76 -8.99 1.06
C VAL A 34 -9.37 -8.10 2.13
N ALA A 35 -8.86 -8.20 3.36
CA ALA A 35 -9.35 -7.40 4.49
C ALA A 35 -8.33 -6.36 4.94
N THR A 36 -8.81 -5.18 5.35
CA THR A 36 -8.00 -4.21 6.07
C THR A 36 -7.91 -4.59 7.55
N ALA A 37 -6.94 -4.04 8.28
CA ALA A 37 -6.82 -4.26 9.72
C ALA A 37 -8.03 -3.75 10.53
N ALA A 38 -8.87 -2.89 9.93
CA ALA A 38 -10.09 -2.37 10.56
C ALA A 38 -11.28 -3.34 10.47
N ALA A 39 -11.26 -4.29 9.53
CA ALA A 39 -12.33 -5.27 9.38
C ALA A 39 -12.18 -6.38 10.45
N LYS A 40 -13.11 -6.40 11.39
CA LYS A 40 -13.15 -7.36 12.50
C LYS A 40 -13.93 -8.62 12.13
N ASP A 41 -13.82 -9.64 12.96
CA ASP A 41 -14.47 -10.94 12.76
C ASP A 41 -16.02 -10.90 12.78
N ASP A 42 -16.60 -9.82 13.30
CA ASP A 42 -18.04 -9.55 13.24
C ASP A 42 -18.51 -9.01 11.88
N ASN A 43 -17.57 -8.74 10.96
CA ASN A 43 -17.92 -8.38 9.59
C ASN A 43 -18.58 -9.58 8.89
N PRO A 44 -19.83 -9.45 8.40
CA PRO A 44 -20.56 -10.55 7.79
C PRO A 44 -19.91 -11.12 6.52
N GLU A 45 -19.11 -10.32 5.80
CA GLU A 45 -18.36 -10.77 4.62
C GLU A 45 -17.19 -11.67 5.01
N ILE A 46 -16.47 -11.32 6.09
CA ILE A 46 -15.35 -12.11 6.62
C ILE A 46 -15.86 -13.42 7.21
N ALA A 47 -16.93 -13.36 8.01
CA ALA A 47 -17.56 -14.55 8.59
C ALA A 47 -18.04 -15.51 7.50
N GLU A 48 -18.65 -14.99 6.43
CA GLU A 48 -19.13 -15.79 5.32
C GLU A 48 -18.00 -16.38 4.48
N ALA A 49 -16.95 -15.60 4.20
CA ALA A 49 -15.76 -16.11 3.50
C ALA A 49 -15.14 -17.30 4.26
N LYS A 50 -15.01 -17.18 5.59
CA LYS A 50 -14.56 -18.28 6.45
C LYS A 50 -15.52 -19.48 6.39
N ARG A 51 -16.83 -19.25 6.42
CA ARG A 51 -17.85 -20.31 6.36
C ARG A 51 -17.81 -21.09 5.04
N GLN A 52 -17.57 -20.40 3.92
CA GLN A 52 -17.47 -21.00 2.59
C GLN A 52 -16.08 -21.58 2.28
N GLY A 53 -15.08 -21.31 3.12
CA GLY A 53 -13.69 -21.72 2.88
C GLY A 53 -12.98 -20.88 1.82
N ILE A 54 -13.46 -19.67 1.55
CA ILE A 54 -12.82 -18.71 0.64
C ILE A 54 -11.53 -18.21 1.31
N PRO A 55 -10.37 -18.26 0.63
CA PRO A 55 -9.13 -17.70 1.17
C PRO A 55 -9.29 -16.24 1.60
N LEU A 56 -8.78 -15.93 2.79
CA LEU A 56 -8.79 -14.59 3.36
C LEU A 56 -7.34 -14.17 3.58
N ILE A 57 -6.94 -13.05 2.99
CA ILE A 57 -5.63 -12.43 3.20
C ILE A 57 -5.77 -10.98 3.64
N SER A 58 -4.76 -10.47 4.32
CA SER A 58 -4.67 -9.06 4.66
C SER A 58 -4.34 -8.19 3.45
N ARG A 59 -4.66 -6.90 3.53
CA ARG A 59 -4.21 -5.89 2.57
C ARG A 59 -2.69 -5.92 2.40
N ALA A 60 -1.93 -6.11 3.48
CA ALA A 60 -0.48 -6.17 3.43
C ALA A 60 0.00 -7.35 2.56
N GLU A 61 -0.59 -8.54 2.75
CA GLU A 61 -0.28 -9.72 1.93
C GLU A 61 -0.64 -9.52 0.46
N MET A 62 -1.77 -8.85 0.17
CA MET A 62 -2.13 -8.53 -1.21
C MET A 62 -1.10 -7.57 -1.84
N VAL A 63 -0.69 -6.53 -1.13
CA VAL A 63 0.37 -5.62 -1.60
C VAL A 63 1.67 -6.38 -1.87
N GLN A 64 2.07 -7.29 -0.98
CA GLN A 64 3.26 -8.14 -1.23
C GLN A 64 3.13 -8.97 -2.51
N LYS A 65 1.95 -9.53 -2.79
CA LYS A 65 1.70 -10.27 -4.03
C LYS A 65 1.84 -9.38 -5.27
N LEU A 66 1.33 -8.15 -5.23
CA LEU A 66 1.48 -7.18 -6.33
C LEU A 66 2.92 -6.77 -6.60
N LEU A 67 3.76 -6.79 -5.56
CA LEU A 67 5.16 -6.37 -5.61
C LEU A 67 6.15 -7.53 -5.87
N ALA A 68 5.72 -8.79 -5.79
CA ALA A 68 6.61 -9.96 -5.72
C ALA A 68 7.65 -10.03 -6.85
N ASP A 69 7.28 -9.65 -8.08
CA ASP A 69 8.14 -9.71 -9.27
C ASP A 69 8.66 -8.33 -9.73
N ARG A 70 8.59 -7.33 -8.83
CA ARG A 70 8.89 -5.93 -9.16
C ARG A 70 10.13 -5.41 -8.44
N ASP A 71 10.84 -4.52 -9.12
CA ASP A 71 11.90 -3.70 -8.53
C ASP A 71 11.24 -2.54 -7.77
N VAL A 72 11.08 -2.73 -6.46
CA VAL A 72 10.39 -1.77 -5.59
C VAL A 72 11.32 -0.60 -5.24
N ILE A 73 10.83 0.61 -5.48
CA ILE A 73 11.36 1.89 -5.01
C ILE A 73 10.47 2.33 -3.85
N ALA A 74 10.99 2.26 -2.62
CA ALA A 74 10.25 2.61 -1.41
C ALA A 74 10.73 3.94 -0.85
N VAL A 75 9.80 4.90 -0.72
CA VAL A 75 10.07 6.23 -0.18
C VAL A 75 9.55 6.33 1.25
N ALA A 76 10.46 6.33 2.21
CA ALA A 76 10.20 6.47 3.63
C ALA A 76 10.68 7.83 4.17
N GLY A 77 10.29 8.14 5.40
CA GLY A 77 10.74 9.32 6.15
C GLY A 77 9.58 10.06 6.80
N THR A 78 9.83 10.90 7.79
CA THR A 78 8.75 11.55 8.55
C THR A 78 7.93 12.49 7.67
N HIS A 79 8.60 13.30 6.86
CA HIS A 79 7.98 14.28 5.97
C HIS A 79 8.42 14.12 4.51
N GLY A 80 7.59 14.58 3.57
CA GLY A 80 7.95 14.63 2.14
C GLY A 80 7.86 13.29 1.40
N LYS A 81 7.32 12.24 2.04
CA LYS A 81 7.11 10.91 1.43
C LYS A 81 6.25 11.01 0.16
N THR A 82 5.02 11.51 0.29
CA THR A 82 4.04 11.62 -0.81
C THR A 82 4.57 12.45 -1.98
N THR A 83 5.20 13.59 -1.71
CA THR A 83 5.76 14.44 -2.77
C THR A 83 6.90 13.74 -3.50
N THR A 84 7.82 13.11 -2.77
CA THR A 84 8.97 12.43 -3.36
C THR A 84 8.55 11.17 -4.12
N SER A 85 7.64 10.36 -3.57
CA SER A 85 7.09 9.18 -4.25
C SER A 85 6.33 9.57 -5.52
N SER A 86 5.55 10.66 -5.48
CA SER A 86 4.84 11.17 -6.66
C SER A 86 5.81 11.64 -7.75
N MET A 87 6.89 12.34 -7.38
CA MET A 87 7.93 12.76 -8.33
C MET A 87 8.63 11.55 -8.97
N VAL A 88 8.99 10.54 -8.18
CA VAL A 88 9.60 9.30 -8.68
C VAL A 88 8.64 8.56 -9.63
N ALA A 89 7.37 8.43 -9.25
CA ALA A 89 6.34 7.82 -10.09
C ALA A 89 6.18 8.57 -11.41
N LEU A 90 6.09 9.91 -11.37
CA LEU A 90 5.97 10.75 -12.56
C LEU A 90 7.19 10.60 -13.49
N MET A 91 8.40 10.61 -12.94
CA MET A 91 9.62 10.38 -13.73
C MET A 91 9.61 9.00 -14.40
N ALA A 92 9.22 7.95 -13.67
CA ALA A 92 9.14 6.60 -14.23
C ALA A 92 8.07 6.46 -15.32
N VAL A 93 6.91 7.09 -15.14
CA VAL A 93 5.85 7.14 -16.17
C VAL A 93 6.33 7.91 -17.40
N ARG A 94 6.96 9.08 -17.22
CA ARG A 94 7.49 9.91 -18.32
C ARG A 94 8.67 9.28 -19.03
N GLY A 95 9.41 8.42 -18.34
CA GLY A 95 10.46 7.57 -18.90
C GLY A 95 9.94 6.30 -19.56
N GLU A 96 8.62 6.15 -19.74
CA GLU A 96 7.98 5.00 -20.39
C GLU A 96 8.27 3.65 -19.69
N LEU A 97 8.54 3.69 -18.39
CA LEU A 97 8.83 2.49 -17.57
C LEU A 97 7.57 1.80 -17.03
N ASP A 98 6.41 2.44 -17.23
CA ASP A 98 5.07 1.98 -16.83
C ASP A 98 4.99 1.35 -15.42
N PRO A 99 5.29 2.12 -14.36
CA PRO A 99 5.39 1.58 -13.01
C PRO A 99 4.04 1.21 -12.41
N LEU A 100 4.03 0.18 -11.56
CA LEU A 100 3.01 0.06 -10.51
C LEU A 100 3.25 1.18 -9.48
N VAL A 101 2.19 1.87 -9.07
CA VAL A 101 2.31 2.96 -8.09
C VAL A 101 1.31 2.76 -6.96
N LEU A 102 1.77 2.88 -5.72
CA LEU A 102 0.97 2.80 -4.50
C LEU A 102 1.39 3.93 -3.54
N ILE A 103 0.61 5.01 -3.49
CA ILE A 103 0.92 6.22 -2.71
C ILE A 103 -0.24 6.54 -1.76
N GLY A 104 0.03 7.16 -0.61
CA GLY A 104 -0.99 7.47 0.39
C GLY A 104 -1.93 8.60 0.00
N GLY A 105 -1.46 9.53 -0.85
CA GLY A 105 -2.23 10.65 -1.40
C GLY A 105 -2.37 10.61 -2.92
N ASP A 106 -3.30 11.41 -3.45
CA ASP A 106 -3.58 11.46 -4.88
C ASP A 106 -2.48 12.18 -5.66
N MET A 107 -2.06 11.56 -6.76
CA MET A 107 -1.14 12.14 -7.73
C MET A 107 -1.91 12.93 -8.79
N ARG A 108 -1.98 14.25 -8.62
CA ARG A 108 -2.70 15.14 -9.55
C ARG A 108 -2.19 15.03 -11.00
N ASP A 109 -0.87 14.98 -11.17
CA ASP A 109 -0.22 14.89 -12.48
C ASP A 109 -0.42 13.55 -13.19
N LEU A 110 -0.98 12.54 -12.51
CA LEU A 110 -1.28 11.21 -13.04
C LEU A 110 -2.78 10.89 -12.99
N GLY A 111 -3.62 11.93 -13.06
CA GLY A 111 -5.07 11.81 -13.19
C GLY A 111 -5.77 11.57 -11.86
N ASP A 112 -5.35 12.30 -10.81
CA ASP A 112 -5.96 12.33 -9.48
C ASP A 112 -6.18 10.92 -8.89
N ALA A 113 -5.11 10.13 -8.88
CA ALA A 113 -5.13 8.77 -8.35
C ALA A 113 -3.97 8.55 -7.39
N ASN A 114 -4.25 7.82 -6.31
CA ASN A 114 -3.24 7.34 -5.37
C ASN A 114 -2.62 6.00 -5.78
N ALA A 115 -3.15 5.35 -6.82
CA ALA A 115 -2.66 4.09 -7.35
C ALA A 115 -2.70 4.03 -8.88
N ARG A 116 -1.75 3.31 -9.47
CA ARG A 116 -1.68 3.01 -10.91
C ARG A 116 -1.24 1.57 -11.11
N ASP A 117 -2.02 0.80 -11.86
CA ASP A 117 -1.65 -0.57 -12.26
C ASP A 117 -0.81 -0.54 -13.56
N GLY A 118 0.50 -0.35 -13.43
CA GLY A 118 1.45 -0.42 -14.55
C GLY A 118 1.98 -1.83 -14.76
N ALA A 119 2.26 -2.21 -16.01
CA ALA A 119 2.75 -3.53 -16.40
C ALA A 119 4.29 -3.64 -16.33
N GLY A 120 5.00 -2.53 -16.09
CA GLY A 120 6.45 -2.47 -16.03
C GLY A 120 7.04 -3.14 -14.79
N ARG A 121 8.37 -3.32 -14.80
CA ARG A 121 9.09 -3.99 -13.71
C ARG A 121 9.19 -3.14 -12.44
N ILE A 122 9.03 -1.83 -12.53
CA ILE A 122 9.20 -0.93 -11.39
C ILE A 122 7.90 -0.84 -10.59
N ALA A 123 8.03 -0.83 -9.27
CA ALA A 123 6.97 -0.40 -8.38
C ALA A 123 7.44 0.79 -7.54
N VAL A 124 6.63 1.84 -7.44
CA VAL A 124 6.90 2.99 -6.55
C VAL A 124 5.90 2.94 -5.40
N VAL A 125 6.42 2.86 -4.18
CA VAL A 125 5.60 2.79 -2.97
C VAL A 125 5.94 3.91 -2.00
N GLU A 126 4.92 4.51 -1.42
CA GLU A 126 5.07 5.31 -0.21
C GLU A 126 5.17 4.37 1.00
N ALA A 127 6.29 4.46 1.72
CA ALA A 127 6.62 3.57 2.82
C ALA A 127 6.48 4.31 4.17
N ASP A 128 5.28 4.22 4.74
CA ASP A 128 4.94 4.86 6.01
C ASP A 128 5.50 4.07 7.20
N GLU A 129 6.12 4.79 8.13
CA GLU A 129 6.60 4.29 9.41
C GLU A 129 5.45 3.94 10.37
N TYR A 130 4.24 4.47 10.18
CA TYR A 130 3.13 4.17 11.07
C TYR A 130 2.86 2.65 11.14
N ALA A 131 2.73 2.13 12.37
CA ALA A 131 2.54 0.70 12.64
C ALA A 131 3.58 -0.23 11.98
N GLU A 132 4.81 0.27 11.75
CA GLU A 132 5.91 -0.46 11.10
C GLU A 132 5.57 -0.97 9.69
N ALA A 133 4.60 -0.36 9.00
CA ALA A 133 4.12 -0.81 7.70
C ALA A 133 5.23 -0.87 6.64
N PHE A 134 6.18 0.07 6.67
CA PHE A 134 7.35 0.07 5.79
C PHE A 134 8.25 -1.19 5.90
N LEU A 135 8.22 -1.93 7.00
CA LEU A 135 9.05 -3.14 7.18
C LEU A 135 8.53 -4.33 6.36
N GLN A 136 7.29 -4.22 5.87
CA GLN A 136 6.71 -5.21 4.97
C GLN A 136 7.42 -5.22 3.61
N TYR A 137 8.01 -4.09 3.18
CA TYR A 137 8.66 -4.02 1.88
C TYR A 137 10.06 -4.65 1.88
N SER A 138 10.50 -5.13 0.71
CA SER A 138 11.88 -5.53 0.44
C SER A 138 12.39 -4.78 -0.80
N PRO A 139 12.66 -3.46 -0.65
CA PRO A 139 12.95 -2.60 -1.79
C PRO A 139 14.29 -2.89 -2.43
N ARG A 140 14.38 -2.66 -3.74
CA ARG A 140 15.65 -2.56 -4.46
C ARG A 140 16.25 -1.16 -4.30
N ILE A 141 15.42 -0.13 -4.21
CA ILE A 141 15.85 1.24 -3.91
C ILE A 141 15.05 1.74 -2.72
N GLY A 142 15.71 2.02 -1.61
CA GLY A 142 15.13 2.73 -0.46
C GLY A 142 15.46 4.20 -0.52
N LEU A 143 14.54 5.08 -0.14
CA LEU A 143 14.81 6.49 0.09
C LEU A 143 14.33 6.82 1.51
N ILE A 144 15.13 7.56 2.27
CA ILE A 144 14.74 8.14 3.56
C ILE A 144 14.87 9.65 3.44
N THR A 145 13.74 10.36 3.39
CA THR A 145 13.73 11.82 3.19
C THR A 145 14.25 12.57 4.42
N ASN A 146 13.83 12.15 5.61
CA ASN A 146 14.21 12.67 6.91
C ASN A 146 13.73 11.70 8.00
N VAL A 147 14.29 11.83 9.21
CA VAL A 147 13.85 11.08 10.40
C VAL A 147 13.74 12.08 11.55
N GLU A 148 12.51 12.39 11.94
CA GLU A 148 12.17 13.28 13.05
C GLU A 148 11.34 12.54 14.10
N ALA A 149 11.34 13.03 15.34
CA ALA A 149 10.63 12.40 16.46
C ALA A 149 9.11 12.61 16.39
N ASP A 150 8.46 11.98 15.40
CA ASP A 150 7.02 11.92 15.22
C ASP A 150 6.49 10.52 15.58
N HIS A 151 5.17 10.33 15.58
CA HIS A 151 4.51 9.05 15.87
C HIS A 151 4.94 8.39 17.20
N LEU A 152 5.32 9.21 18.19
CA LEU A 152 5.74 8.75 19.51
C LEU A 152 4.60 8.14 20.32
N ASP A 153 3.36 8.37 19.94
CA ASP A 153 2.18 7.66 20.45
C ASP A 153 2.26 6.15 20.16
N TYR A 154 2.88 5.76 19.05
CA TYR A 154 3.15 4.37 18.70
C TYR A 154 4.55 3.91 19.15
N TYR A 155 5.60 4.68 18.83
CA TYR A 155 6.98 4.27 19.06
C TYR A 155 7.47 4.47 20.49
N GLY A 156 6.84 5.36 21.26
CA GLY A 156 7.22 5.72 22.63
C GLY A 156 8.44 6.61 22.74
N THR A 157 9.54 6.31 22.02
CA THR A 157 10.77 7.12 22.04
C THR A 157 11.36 7.31 20.65
N ALA A 158 12.13 8.39 20.47
CA ALA A 158 12.84 8.69 19.22
C ALA A 158 13.88 7.61 18.88
N GLU A 159 14.48 6.98 19.89
CA GLU A 159 15.41 5.86 19.69
C GLU A 159 14.68 4.66 19.09
N ARG A 160 13.46 4.34 19.54
CA ARG A 160 12.66 3.25 18.98
C ARG A 160 12.26 3.52 17.54
N LEU A 161 11.88 4.76 17.22
CA LEU A 161 11.63 5.18 15.84
C LEU A 161 12.90 5.04 14.98
N GLY A 162 14.04 5.51 15.47
CA GLY A 162 15.33 5.37 14.79
C GLY A 162 15.72 3.91 14.53
N GLN A 163 15.43 3.00 15.48
CA GLN A 163 15.61 1.56 15.27
C GLN A 163 14.69 1.00 14.20
N ALA A 164 13.45 1.50 14.08
CA ALA A 164 12.54 1.10 13.03
C ALA A 164 13.06 1.52 11.63
N PHE A 165 13.57 2.75 11.49
CA PHE A 165 14.22 3.19 10.24
C PHE A 165 15.49 2.39 9.93
N LEU A 166 16.28 2.04 10.94
CA LEU A 166 17.44 1.16 10.77
C LEU A 166 16.98 -0.25 10.33
N ALA A 167 15.89 -0.76 10.88
CA ALA A 167 15.30 -2.02 10.44
C ALA A 167 14.84 -1.93 8.97
N PHE A 168 14.18 -0.85 8.56
CA PHE A 168 13.81 -0.61 7.17
C PHE A 168 15.03 -0.61 6.24
N SER A 169 16.12 0.07 6.61
CA SER A 169 17.35 0.07 5.80
C SER A 169 17.92 -1.34 5.57
N ARG A 170 17.76 -2.25 6.54
CA ARG A 170 18.17 -3.65 6.44
C ARG A 170 17.22 -4.51 5.60
N ARG A 171 16.04 -4.00 5.25
CA ARG A 171 15.10 -4.65 4.33
C ARG A 171 15.44 -4.40 2.87
N ILE A 172 16.33 -3.45 2.58
CA ILE A 172 16.83 -3.21 1.23
C ILE A 172 17.54 -4.47 0.76
N ARG A 173 17.21 -4.88 -0.47
CA ARG A 173 17.78 -6.09 -1.06
C ARG A 173 19.30 -6.00 -1.12
N PRO A 174 20.04 -7.12 -1.05
CA PRO A 174 21.49 -7.12 -1.11
C PRO A 174 22.08 -6.46 -2.38
N ASP A 175 21.33 -6.47 -3.48
CA ASP A 175 21.66 -5.83 -4.76
C ASP A 175 21.08 -4.41 -4.90
N GLY A 176 20.58 -3.83 -3.80
CA GLY A 176 19.88 -2.56 -3.75
C GLY A 176 20.73 -1.38 -3.29
N ILE A 177 20.08 -0.22 -3.22
CA ILE A 177 20.69 1.08 -2.83
C ILE A 177 19.76 1.77 -1.81
N LEU A 178 20.36 2.45 -0.83
CA LEU A 178 19.72 3.39 0.09
C LEU A 178 20.16 4.82 -0.23
#